data_AF-A0A4D4N7Z9-F1
#
_entry.id   AF-A0A4D4N7Z9-F1
#
_cell.length_a   1.000
_cell.length_b   1.000
_cell.length_c   1.000
_cell.angle_alpha   90.00
_cell.angle_beta   90.00
_cell.angle_gamma   90.00
#
_symmetry.space_group_name_H-M   'P 1'
#
loop_
_entity.id
_entity.type
_entity.pdbx_description
1 polymer ?
#
loop_
_entity_poly.entity_id
_entity_poly.type
_entity_poly.pdbx_seq_one_letter_code
_entity_poly.pdbx_strand_id
1 'polypeptide(L)'
;MGPHLLWHLGGGEGGIQHFMDTLMPRMVASWQELGIPEFTPELKEEIVGGVLEEAGGRSVDELAARRDAMLSALLAVRAQHDPSGPSATAGRGPKEEA
;
A
#
# COMPACT_ATOMS: atom_id res chain seq x y z
N MET A 1 8.65 4.50 3.28
CA MET A 1 8.53 3.07 3.66
C MET A 1 8.72 2.23 2.43
N GLY A 2 9.41 1.10 2.55
CA GLY A 2 9.69 0.20 1.43
C GLY A 2 8.47 -0.63 1.01
N PRO A 3 8.55 -1.33 -0.14
CA PRO A 3 7.46 -2.13 -0.70
C PRO A 3 7.00 -3.27 0.21
N HIS A 4 7.90 -3.91 0.96
CA HIS A 4 7.52 -5.02 1.83
C HIS A 4 6.71 -4.59 3.06
N LEU A 5 6.96 -3.39 3.61
CA LEU A 5 6.06 -2.83 4.62
C LEU A 5 4.70 -2.51 4.01
N LEU A 6 4.61 -2.10 2.73
CA LEU A 6 3.31 -1.91 2.08
C LEU A 6 2.54 -3.23 1.94
N TRP A 7 3.21 -4.36 1.72
CA TRP A 7 2.59 -5.69 1.80
C TRP A 7 2.10 -6.00 3.21
N HIS A 8 2.89 -5.66 4.24
CA HIS A 8 2.45 -5.79 5.63
C HIS A 8 1.15 -5.02 5.89
N LEU A 9 1.05 -3.77 5.43
CA LEU A 9 -0.20 -2.99 5.50
C LEU A 9 -1.34 -3.63 4.67
N GLY A 10 -1.02 -4.17 3.50
CA GLY A 10 -1.98 -4.83 2.62
C GLY A 10 -2.62 -6.10 3.21
N GLY A 11 -1.98 -6.70 4.23
CA GLY A 11 -2.53 -7.82 4.98
C GLY A 11 -3.52 -7.43 6.09
N GLY A 12 -3.83 -6.14 6.27
CA GLY A 12 -4.77 -5.68 7.30
C GLY A 12 -4.31 -6.06 8.71
N GLU A 13 -5.26 -6.35 9.62
CA GLU A 13 -4.96 -6.71 11.01
C GLU A 13 -4.00 -7.90 11.17
N GLY A 14 -4.00 -8.85 10.21
CA GLY A 14 -3.12 -10.01 10.22
C GLY A 14 -1.72 -9.75 9.64
N GLY A 15 -1.44 -8.53 9.19
CA GLY A 15 -0.13 -8.09 8.72
C GLY A 15 0.45 -8.94 7.59
N ILE A 16 1.77 -9.02 7.54
CA ILE A 16 2.50 -9.72 6.46
C ILE A 16 2.14 -11.21 6.36
N GLN A 17 1.83 -11.88 7.48
CA GLN A 17 1.43 -13.28 7.47
C GLN A 17 0.13 -13.45 6.67
N HIS A 18 -0.87 -12.63 6.98
CA HIS A 18 -2.14 -12.66 6.27
C HIS A 18 -1.98 -12.28 4.79
N PHE A 19 -1.10 -11.31 4.47
CA PHE A 19 -0.78 -10.99 3.09
C PHE A 19 -0.22 -12.20 2.33
N MET A 20 0.73 -12.91 2.94
CA MET A 20 1.36 -14.10 2.35
C MET A 20 0.37 -15.25 2.16
N ASP A 21 -0.60 -15.40 3.06
CA ASP A 21 -1.60 -16.47 2.99
C ASP A 21 -2.73 -16.18 1.99
N THR A 22 -3.10 -14.91 1.80
CA THR A 22 -4.31 -14.53 1.05
C THR A 22 -4.04 -13.91 -0.31
N LEU A 23 -3.03 -13.04 -0.42
CA LEU A 23 -2.78 -12.22 -1.61
C LEU A 23 -1.59 -12.75 -2.42
N MET A 24 -0.52 -13.19 -1.76
CA MET A 24 0.69 -13.65 -2.44
C MET A 24 0.46 -14.81 -3.42
N PRO A 25 -0.40 -15.83 -3.15
CA PRO A 25 -0.62 -16.91 -4.12
C PRO A 25 -1.16 -16.42 -5.47
N ARG A 26 -1.99 -15.36 -5.46
CA ARG A 26 -2.52 -14.75 -6.69
C ARG A 26 -1.45 -13.94 -7.43
N MET A 27 -0.57 -13.27 -6.69
CA MET A 27 0.55 -12.54 -7.27
C MET A 27 1.54 -13.50 -7.94
N VAL A 28 1.95 -14.56 -7.24
CA VAL A 28 2.86 -15.59 -7.77
C VAL A 28 2.28 -16.27 -9.01
N ALA A 29 0.97 -16.54 -9.04
CA ALA A 29 0.31 -17.10 -10.23
C ALA A 29 0.46 -16.20 -11.47
N SER A 30 0.55 -14.86 -11.30
CA SER A 30 0.77 -13.92 -12.40
C SER A 30 2.23 -13.85 -12.88
N TRP A 31 3.18 -14.37 -12.10
CA TRP A 31 4.61 -14.29 -12.41
C TRP A 31 5.11 -15.38 -13.38
N GLN A 32 4.24 -16.29 -13.83
CA GLN A 32 4.60 -17.39 -14.75
C GLN A 32 5.30 -16.89 -16.03
N GLU A 33 5.01 -15.65 -16.46
CA GLU A 33 5.61 -15.03 -17.65
C GLU A 33 7.02 -14.45 -17.42
N LEU A 34 7.48 -14.33 -16.16
CA LEU A 34 8.73 -13.67 -15.79
C LEU A 34 9.93 -14.62 -15.63
N GLY A 35 9.72 -15.93 -15.84
CA GLY A 35 10.65 -16.98 -15.42
C GLY A 35 10.43 -17.32 -13.94
N ILE A 36 10.58 -18.60 -13.58
CA ILE A 36 10.04 -19.16 -12.33
C ILE A 36 11.15 -19.28 -11.27
N PRO A 37 11.32 -18.33 -10.34
CA PRO A 37 11.75 -18.67 -9.00
C PRO A 37 10.58 -19.29 -8.26
N GLU A 38 10.78 -20.46 -7.66
CA GLU A 38 9.76 -21.08 -6.82
C GLU A 38 9.54 -20.24 -5.56
N PHE A 39 8.29 -19.88 -5.28
CA PHE A 39 7.93 -19.23 -4.02
C PHE A 39 7.79 -20.30 -2.93
N THR A 40 8.92 -20.72 -2.38
CA THR A 40 8.96 -21.83 -1.41
C THR A 40 8.48 -21.39 -0.02
N PRO A 41 8.07 -22.33 0.85
CA PRO A 41 7.75 -22.05 2.23
C PRO A 41 8.89 -21.35 3.00
N GLU A 42 10.13 -21.75 2.75
CA GLU A 42 11.32 -21.18 3.40
C GLU A 42 11.52 -19.71 3.01
N LEU A 43 11.37 -19.40 1.72
CA LEU A 43 11.43 -18.02 1.23
C LEU A 43 10.31 -17.16 1.84
N LYS A 44 9.10 -17.72 1.96
CA LYS A 44 7.99 -17.03 2.62
C LYS A 44 8.33 -16.70 4.07
N GLU A 45 8.87 -17.66 4.83
CA GLU A 45 9.26 -17.45 6.23
C GLU A 45 10.37 -16.40 6.36
N GLU A 46 11.37 -16.40 5.47
CA GLU A 46 12.43 -15.41 5.43
C GLU A 46 11.88 -13.99 5.19
N ILE A 47 10.97 -13.84 4.22
CA ILE A 47 10.35 -12.54 3.95
C ILE A 47 9.50 -12.09 5.15
N VAL A 48 8.71 -12.98 5.73
CA VAL A 48 7.91 -12.66 6.93
C VAL A 48 8.82 -12.18 8.05
N GLY A 49 9.90 -12.90 8.34
CA GLY A 49 10.88 -12.54 9.37
C GLY A 49 11.49 -11.15 9.13
N GLY A 50 12.02 -10.92 7.93
CA GLY A 50 12.62 -9.63 7.57
C GLY A 50 11.62 -8.46 7.61
N VAL A 51 10.37 -8.70 7.22
CA VAL A 51 9.32 -7.67 7.31
C VAL A 51 8.93 -7.36 8.75
N LEU A 52 8.87 -8.36 9.62
CA LEU A 52 8.58 -8.14 11.04
C LEU A 52 9.74 -7.44 11.75
N GLU A 53 10.98 -7.74 11.38
CA GLU A 53 12.17 -7.02 11.84
C GLU A 53 12.11 -5.55 11.41
N GLU A 54 11.88 -5.28 10.12
CA GLU A 54 11.74 -3.92 9.59
C GLU A 54 10.52 -3.19 10.20
N ALA A 55 9.43 -3.91 10.49
CA ALA A 55 8.27 -3.36 11.21
C ALA A 55 8.63 -2.99 12.65
N GLY A 56 9.66 -3.59 13.25
CA GLY A 56 10.22 -3.17 14.54
C GLY A 56 9.19 -3.11 15.67
N GLY A 57 8.24 -4.04 15.68
CA GLY A 57 7.16 -4.14 16.69
C GLY A 57 6.02 -3.13 16.54
N ARG A 58 6.05 -2.25 15.54
CA ARG A 58 4.94 -1.32 15.25
C ARG A 58 3.76 -2.07 14.66
N SER A 59 2.55 -1.68 15.07
CA SER A 59 1.32 -2.23 14.50
C SER A 59 1.11 -1.75 13.07
N VAL A 60 0.24 -2.46 12.34
CA VAL A 60 -0.20 -2.04 11.00
C VAL A 60 -0.81 -0.64 11.03
N ASP A 61 -1.59 -0.32 12.06
CA ASP A 61 -2.22 1.00 12.22
C ASP A 61 -1.19 2.11 12.46
N GLU A 62 -0.17 1.86 13.29
CA GLU A 62 0.91 2.82 13.52
C GLU A 62 1.70 3.09 12.24
N LEU A 63 2.00 2.04 11.47
CA LEU A 63 2.69 2.16 10.19
C LEU A 63 1.82 2.88 9.15
N ALA A 64 0.51 2.58 9.09
CA ALA A 64 -0.44 3.27 8.23
C ALA A 64 -0.56 4.75 8.58
N ALA A 65 -0.72 5.09 9.86
CA ALA A 65 -0.75 6.48 10.31
C ALA A 65 0.53 7.23 9.94
N ARG A 66 1.70 6.60 10.10
CA ARG A 66 2.98 7.16 9.66
C ARG A 66 3.00 7.41 8.16
N ARG A 67 2.54 6.44 7.34
CA ARG A 67 2.42 6.59 5.87
C ARG A 67 1.58 7.81 5.52
N ASP A 68 0.40 7.91 6.13
CA ASP A 68 -0.62 8.87 5.75
C ASP A 68 -0.21 10.29 6.15
N ALA A 69 0.49 10.45 7.28
CA ALA A 69 1.13 11.70 7.66
C ALA A 69 2.18 12.15 6.63
N MET A 70 3.05 11.24 6.19
CA MET A 70 4.08 11.54 5.18
C MET A 70 3.45 11.90 3.82
N LEU A 71 2.43 11.15 3.38
CA LEU A 71 1.72 11.43 2.13
C LEU A 71 0.99 12.78 2.19
N SER A 72 0.34 13.10 3.30
CA SER A 72 -0.34 14.39 3.49
C SER A 72 0.63 15.56 3.38
N ALA A 73 1.81 15.45 4.00
CA ALA A 73 2.86 16.46 3.88
C ALA A 73 3.37 16.60 2.44
N LEU A 74 3.59 15.47 1.74
CA LEU A 74 4.03 15.49 0.35
C LEU A 74 2.99 16.11 -0.59
N LEU A 75 1.70 15.81 -0.37
CA LEU A 75 0.60 16.42 -1.12
C LEU A 75 0.53 17.93 -0.91
N ALA A 76 0.75 18.40 0.31
CA ALA A 76 0.79 19.83 0.63
C ALA A 76 1.95 20.54 -0.09
N VAL A 77 3.12 19.90 -0.21
CA VAL A 77 4.25 20.42 -1.00
C VAL A 77 3.89 20.45 -2.48
N ARG A 78 3.35 19.36 -3.03
CA ARG A 78 2.96 19.28 -4.44
C ARG A 78 1.94 20.37 -4.80
N ALA A 79 0.97 20.63 -3.93
CA ALA A 79 -0.06 21.64 -4.15
C ALA A 79 0.50 23.06 -4.31
N GLN A 80 1.66 23.37 -3.71
CA GLN A 80 2.32 24.66 -3.87
C GLN A 80 2.94 24.84 -5.27
N HIS A 81 3.17 23.74 -6.00
CA HIS A 81 3.84 23.72 -7.30
C HIS A 81 2.93 23.28 -8.45
N ASP A 82 1.65 23.00 -8.18
CA ASP A 82 0.66 22.69 -9.20
C ASP A 82 -0.17 23.94 -9.55
N PRO A 83 0.06 24.59 -10.70
CA PRO A 83 -0.69 25.78 -11.11
C PRO A 83 -2.17 25.49 -11.39
N SER A 84 -2.57 24.22 -11.38
CA SER A 84 -3.92 23.70 -11.65
C SER A 84 -4.66 23.26 -10.38
N GLY A 85 -4.20 23.70 -9.20
CA GLY A 85 -4.73 23.34 -7.87
C GLY A 85 -6.27 23.34 -7.78
N PRO A 86 -6.83 22.58 -6.82
CA PRO A 86 -8.20 22.09 -6.88
C PRO A 86 -9.19 23.23 -7.11
N SER A 87 -9.90 23.18 -8.25
CA SER A 87 -11.00 24.09 -8.54
C SER A 87 -12.10 23.87 -7.51
N ALA A 88 -12.06 24.65 -6.45
CA ALA A 88 -13.15 24.84 -5.53
C ALA A 88 -14.20 25.75 -6.17
N THR A 89 -14.84 25.34 -7.27
CA THR A 89 -16.15 25.83 -7.73
C THR A 89 -16.54 25.18 -9.06
N ALA A 90 -17.52 24.29 -9.01
CA ALA A 90 -18.58 24.25 -10.02
C ALA A 90 -19.81 23.69 -9.31
N GLY A 91 -20.63 24.61 -8.78
CA GLY A 91 -21.96 24.30 -8.31
C GLY A 91 -22.70 23.49 -9.37
N ARG A 92 -23.27 22.37 -8.96
CA ARG A 92 -24.25 21.65 -9.75
C ARG A 92 -25.46 22.58 -9.88
N GLY A 93 -25.48 23.37 -10.95
CA GLY A 93 -26.65 24.15 -11.36
C GLY A 93 -27.86 23.23 -11.54
N PRO A 94 -29.09 23.76 -11.40
CA PRO A 94 -30.29 22.96 -11.36
C PRO A 94 -30.45 22.17 -12.66
N LYS A 95 -30.81 20.90 -12.53
CA LYS A 95 -31.21 20.06 -13.68
C LYS A 95 -32.55 20.58 -14.18
N GLU A 96 -32.54 21.31 -15.29
CA GLU A 96 -33.75 21.63 -16.04
C GLU A 96 -34.17 20.40 -16.87
N GLU A 97 -35.47 20.12 -16.79
CA GLU A 97 -36.21 19.05 -17.42
C GLU A 97 -36.22 19.14 -18.95
N ALA A 98 -36.18 17.99 -19.61
CA ALA A 98 -36.75 17.74 -20.94
C ALA A 98 -37.18 16.27 -21.03
#